data_AF-A0A963I6S7-F1
#
_entry.id   AF-A0A963I6S7-F1
#
_cell.length_a   1.000
_cell.length_b   1.000
_cell.length_c   1.000
_cell.angle_alpha   90.00
_cell.angle_beta   90.00
_cell.angle_gamma   90.00
#
_symmetry.space_group_name_H-M   'P 1'
#
loop_
_entity.id
_entity.type
_entity.pdbx_description
1 polymer ?
#
loop_
_entity_poly.entity_id
_entity_poly.type
_entity_poly.pdbx_seq_one_letter_code
_entity_poly.pdbx_strand_id
1 'polypeptide(L)'
;GPSGCEITGMTFNPDSTSMFVNIQHPGEVGSHPNAPTPPAGTDMTDFIVANPLAFSQWPEAAGGRPRSATVIITKDDGGVIGS
;
A
#
# COMPACT_ATOMS: atom_id res chain seq x y z
N GLY A 1 -3.63 5.12 1.71
CA GLY A 1 -2.64 4.03 1.88
C GLY A 1 -1.42 4.32 1.05
N PRO A 2 -0.52 3.34 0.88
CA PRO A 2 0.59 3.42 -0.06
C PRO A 2 0.16 3.72 -1.49
N SER A 3 1.08 4.21 -2.31
CA SER A 3 0.84 4.43 -3.74
C SER A 3 0.41 3.13 -4.45
N GLY A 4 -0.59 3.24 -5.32
CA GLY A 4 -1.09 2.12 -6.13
C GLY A 4 -1.82 1.03 -5.36
N CYS A 5 -2.05 1.19 -4.05
CA CYS A 5 -2.77 0.18 -3.29
C CYS A 5 -4.28 0.37 -3.33
N GLU A 6 -5.02 -0.71 -3.09
CA GLU A 6 -6.39 -0.66 -2.57
C GLU A 6 -6.37 -0.92 -1.06
N ILE A 7 -7.23 -0.19 -0.32
CA ILE A 7 -7.55 -0.52 1.07
C ILE A 7 -8.74 -1.45 1.06
N THR A 8 -8.56 -2.68 1.52
CA THR A 8 -9.59 -3.72 1.40
C THR A 8 -9.57 -4.66 2.59
N GLY A 9 -10.75 -5.19 2.94
CA GLY A 9 -10.92 -6.09 4.08
C GLY A 9 -10.57 -5.44 5.43
N MET A 10 -11.51 -5.48 6.36
CA MET A 10 -11.25 -5.02 7.72
C MET A 10 -11.96 -5.91 8.73
N THR A 11 -11.35 -6.03 9.91
CA THR A 11 -11.96 -6.65 11.09
C THR A 11 -11.41 -5.99 12.36
N PHE A 12 -12.12 -6.15 13.46
CA PHE A 12 -11.69 -5.66 14.77
C PHE A 12 -11.29 -6.83 15.67
N ASN A 13 -10.45 -6.56 16.66
CA ASN A 13 -10.35 -7.44 17.83
C ASN A 13 -11.63 -7.32 18.69
N PRO A 14 -11.89 -8.26 19.63
CA PRO A 14 -13.17 -8.31 20.36
C PRO A 14 -13.54 -7.06 21.17
N ASP A 15 -12.54 -6.31 21.66
CA ASP A 15 -12.75 -5.07 22.44
C ASP A 15 -12.68 -3.80 21.57
N SER A 16 -12.54 -3.93 20.25
CA SER A 16 -12.46 -2.85 19.27
C SER A 16 -11.32 -1.83 19.50
N THR A 17 -10.27 -2.19 20.23
CA THR A 17 -9.07 -1.35 20.42
C THR A 17 -8.02 -1.51 19.31
N SER A 18 -8.16 -2.55 18.48
CA SER A 18 -7.30 -2.82 17.32
C SER A 18 -8.15 -3.10 16.08
N MET A 19 -7.86 -2.41 14.98
CA MET A 19 -8.46 -2.65 13.67
C MET A 19 -7.41 -3.24 12.72
N PHE A 20 -7.71 -4.40 12.14
CA PHE A 20 -6.88 -5.05 11.13
C PHE A 20 -7.40 -4.65 9.76
N VAL A 21 -6.52 -4.15 8.88
CA VAL A 21 -6.88 -3.68 7.53
C VAL A 21 -5.89 -4.22 6.51
N ASN A 22 -6.35 -4.66 5.34
CA ASN A 22 -5.42 -5.07 4.28
C ASN A 22 -5.09 -3.92 3.32
N ILE A 23 -3.82 -3.91 2.94
CA ILE A 23 -3.25 -3.15 1.84
C ILE A 23 -3.05 -4.14 0.69
N GLN A 24 -3.83 -4.00 -0.38
CA GLN A 24 -3.72 -4.85 -1.55
C GLN A 24 -2.90 -4.16 -2.65
N HIS A 25 -2.11 -4.95 -3.37
CA HIS A 25 -1.38 -4.58 -4.60
C HIS A 25 -0.67 -3.20 -4.57
N PRO A 26 0.06 -2.83 -3.50
CA PRO A 26 0.82 -1.59 -3.51
C PRO A 26 1.77 -1.56 -4.72
N GLY A 27 1.83 -0.43 -5.41
CA GLY A 27 2.63 -0.25 -6.63
C GLY A 27 1.94 -0.66 -7.93
N GLU A 28 0.68 -1.08 -7.93
CA GLU A 28 -0.08 -1.22 -9.18
C GLU A 28 -0.33 0.16 -9.81
N VAL A 29 0.06 0.33 -11.08
CA VAL A 29 0.00 1.64 -11.75
C VAL A 29 -1.39 1.93 -12.32
N GLY A 30 -1.93 1.03 -13.14
CA GLY A 30 -3.22 1.22 -13.83
C GLY A 30 -3.37 2.62 -14.46
N SER A 31 -4.55 3.22 -14.28
CA SER A 31 -4.83 4.62 -14.64
C SER A 31 -4.70 5.57 -13.45
N HIS A 32 -3.87 5.25 -12.46
CA HIS A 32 -3.78 6.02 -11.22
C HIS A 32 -3.31 7.46 -11.50
N PRO A 33 -3.94 8.50 -10.92
CA PRO A 33 -3.64 9.90 -11.25
C PRO A 33 -2.21 10.32 -10.94
N ASN A 34 -1.58 9.66 -9.97
CA ASN A 34 -0.18 9.89 -9.58
C ASN A 34 0.77 8.78 -10.07
N ALA A 35 0.40 8.07 -11.14
CA ALA A 35 1.28 7.07 -11.76
C ALA A 35 2.67 7.66 -12.05
N PRO A 36 3.76 6.88 -11.90
CA PRO A 36 5.09 7.35 -12.26
C PRO A 36 5.15 7.63 -13.77
N THR A 37 6.05 8.52 -14.20
CA THR A 37 6.25 8.79 -15.63
C THR A 37 7.43 7.95 -16.15
N PRO A 38 7.19 7.00 -17.07
CA PRO A 38 8.28 6.24 -17.68
C PRO A 38 9.10 7.14 -18.61
N PRO A 39 10.41 6.86 -18.84
CA PRO A 39 11.20 7.54 -19.85
C PRO A 39 10.52 7.54 -21.23
N ALA A 40 10.74 8.59 -22.02
CA ALA A 40 10.13 8.71 -23.34
C ALA A 40 10.43 7.49 -24.21
N GLY A 41 9.38 6.89 -24.79
CA GLY A 41 9.48 5.70 -25.64
C GLY A 41 9.56 4.37 -24.90
N THR A 42 9.42 4.35 -23.56
CA THR A 42 9.36 3.10 -22.79
C THR A 42 7.92 2.77 -22.37
N ASP A 43 7.55 1.48 -22.44
CA ASP A 43 6.26 1.00 -21.94
C ASP A 43 6.24 1.03 -20.41
N MET A 44 5.09 1.33 -19.82
CA MET A 44 4.92 1.38 -18.36
C MET A 44 5.24 0.03 -17.70
N THR A 45 4.82 -1.08 -18.33
CA THR A 45 5.02 -2.43 -17.79
C THR A 45 6.50 -2.72 -17.68
N ASP A 46 7.26 -2.46 -18.74
CA ASP A 46 8.71 -2.66 -18.76
C ASP A 46 9.42 -1.75 -17.76
N PHE A 47 8.99 -0.49 -17.66
CA PHE A 47 9.53 0.47 -16.69
C PHE A 47 9.34 -0.01 -15.25
N ILE A 48 8.16 -0.49 -14.88
CA ILE A 48 7.85 -0.97 -13.52
C ILE A 48 8.49 -2.32 -13.22
N VAL A 49 8.68 -3.19 -14.21
CA VAL A 49 9.45 -4.43 -14.04
C VAL A 49 10.91 -4.12 -13.71
N ALA A 50 11.52 -3.16 -14.41
CA ALA A 50 12.90 -2.74 -14.16
C ALA A 50 13.05 -1.87 -12.89
N ASN A 51 12.00 -1.11 -12.53
CA ASN A 51 12.00 -0.17 -11.41
C ASN A 51 10.82 -0.47 -10.46
N PRO A 52 10.82 -1.62 -9.76
CA PRO A 52 9.68 -2.06 -8.96
C PRO A 52 9.29 -1.11 -7.83
N LEU A 53 10.21 -0.26 -7.39
CA LEU A 53 10.01 0.75 -6.35
C LEU A 53 9.61 2.13 -6.87
N ALA A 54 9.47 2.30 -8.19
CA ALA A 54 9.22 3.60 -8.80
C ALA A 54 7.88 4.21 -8.38
N PHE A 55 6.88 3.38 -8.09
CA PHE A 55 5.58 3.87 -7.65
C PHE A 55 5.33 3.75 -6.15
N SER A 56 5.70 2.62 -5.55
CA SER A 56 5.52 2.35 -4.12
C SER A 56 6.77 1.74 -3.52
N GLN A 57 7.01 2.04 -2.26
CA GLN A 57 8.11 1.48 -1.47
C GLN A 57 7.60 0.70 -0.25
N TRP A 58 6.30 0.39 -0.24
CA TRP A 58 5.65 -0.24 0.89
C TRP A 58 5.89 -1.76 0.99
N PRO A 59 5.99 -2.32 2.20
CA PRO A 59 6.02 -1.62 3.50
C PRO A 59 7.40 -1.06 3.84
N GLU A 60 8.45 -1.55 3.20
CA GLU A 60 9.84 -1.21 3.50
C GLU A 60 10.58 -0.76 2.25
N ALA A 61 11.12 0.46 2.31
CA ALA A 61 11.81 1.09 1.18
C ALA A 61 13.09 0.38 0.72
N ALA A 62 13.62 -0.56 1.51
CA ALA A 62 14.83 -1.33 1.22
C ALA A 62 14.56 -2.79 0.77
N GLY A 63 13.29 -3.22 0.69
CA GLY A 63 12.91 -4.64 0.54
C GLY A 63 12.76 -5.17 -0.90
N GLY A 64 13.14 -4.40 -1.93
CA GLY A 64 13.07 -4.85 -3.32
C GLY A 64 11.77 -4.48 -4.05
N ARG A 65 10.69 -5.27 -3.97
CA ARG A 65 9.40 -5.02 -4.68
C ARG A 65 8.28 -4.80 -3.65
N PRO A 66 7.29 -3.92 -3.91
CA PRO A 66 6.22 -3.67 -2.97
C PRO A 66 5.40 -4.92 -2.65
N ARG A 67 4.90 -5.02 -1.42
CA ARG A 67 4.17 -6.20 -0.94
C ARG A 67 2.87 -5.81 -0.26
N SER A 68 1.80 -6.55 -0.57
CA SER A 68 0.56 -6.50 0.22
C SER A 68 0.84 -6.80 1.68
N ALA A 69 0.07 -6.20 2.58
CA ALA A 69 0.22 -6.38 4.02
C ALA A 69 -1.12 -6.28 4.73
N THR A 70 -1.25 -6.94 5.88
CA THR A 70 -2.28 -6.62 6.88
C THR A 70 -1.64 -5.70 7.91
N VAL A 71 -2.20 -4.52 8.10
CA VAL A 71 -1.78 -3.57 9.13
C VAL A 71 -2.72 -3.61 10.32
N ILE A 72 -2.18 -3.31 11.50
CA ILE A 72 -2.97 -3.14 12.72
C ILE A 72 -2.98 -1.65 13.04
N ILE A 73 -4.16 -1.10 13.20
CA ILE A 73 -4.38 0.29 13.62
C ILE A 73 -4.84 0.27 15.07
N THR A 74 -4.12 0.98 15.92
CA THR A 74 -4.40 1.17 17.36
C THR A 74 -4.44 2.67 17.65
N LYS A 75 -5.17 3.09 18.69
CA LYS A 75 -5.04 4.44 19.25
C LYS A 75 -3.89 4.49 20.25
N ASP A 76 -3.18 5.62 20.30
CA ASP A 76 -2.08 5.82 21.26
C ASP A 76 -2.55 5.75 22.72
N ASP A 77 -3.81 6.11 22.98
CA ASP A 77 -4.46 6.03 24.30
C ASP A 77 -5.05 4.64 24.62
N GLY A 78 -4.93 3.68 23.70
CA GLY A 78 -5.50 2.34 23.84
C GLY A 78 -7.04 2.28 23.78
N GLY A 79 -7.70 3.40 23.44
CA GLY A 79 -9.15 3.47 23.36
C GLY A 79 -9.74 2.72 22.16
N VAL A 80 -11.07 2.63 22.15
CA VAL A 80 -11.83 2.05 21.04
C VAL A 80 -11.56 2.82 19.75
N ILE A 81 -11.33 2.11 18.64
CA ILE A 81 -11.12 2.69 17.32
C ILE A 81 -12.38 3.43 16.86
N GLY A 82 -12.22 4.69 16.41
CA GLY A 82 -13.30 5.51 15.88
C GLY A 82 -14.18 6.20 16.93
N SER A 83 -13.87 6.07 18.22
CA SER A 83 -14.45 6.89 19.29
C SER A 83 -13.75 8.22 19.52
#